data_AF-A0A357HEN3-F1
#
_entry.id   AF-A0A357HEN3-F1
#
_cell.length_a   1.000
_cell.length_b   1.000
_cell.length_c   1.000
_cell.angle_alpha   90.00
_cell.angle_beta   90.00
_cell.angle_gamma   90.00
#
_symmetry.space_group_name_H-M   'P 1'
#
loop_
_entity.id
_entity.type
_entity.pdbx_description
1 polymer ?
#
loop_
_entity_poly.entity_id
_entity_poly.type
_entity_poly.pdbx_seq_one_letter_code
_entity_poly.pdbx_strand_id
1 'polypeptide(L)'
;MMKTGRWDEALYYMGHLGHYVADLHMPLHTCANYNGQLTGNDGVHFRWESRMVDELIPKFEPVGQVRKIDNFIESALIITKDSFSVYPRLLRADSIARKHLNSEQVKQLNTYNKLHYEDRYLKLLYAETEDVVHDRLGQAAVLVASYWYSCWLAAGAPDPPK
;
A
#
# COMPACT_ATOMS: atom_id res chain seq x y z
N MET A 1 -7.79 21.47 -14.09
CA MET A 1 -8.51 22.01 -12.92
C MET A 1 -7.66 23.05 -12.19
N MET A 2 -6.47 22.69 -11.70
CA MET A 2 -5.52 23.63 -11.09
C MET A 2 -5.24 24.87 -11.97
N LYS A 3 -4.92 24.66 -13.26
CA LYS A 3 -4.64 25.73 -14.23
C LYS A 3 -5.74 26.79 -14.33
N THR A 4 -6.99 26.41 -14.04
CA THR A 4 -8.17 27.28 -14.11
C THR A 4 -8.71 27.63 -12.73
N GLY A 5 -7.94 27.42 -11.65
CA GLY A 5 -8.36 27.72 -10.27
C GLY A 5 -9.50 26.86 -9.72
N ARG A 6 -9.84 25.74 -10.36
CA ARG A 6 -10.92 24.83 -9.91
C ARG A 6 -10.36 23.84 -8.87
N TRP A 7 -10.09 24.34 -7.67
CA TRP A 7 -9.33 23.62 -6.64
C TRP A 7 -10.06 22.43 -6.01
N ASP A 8 -11.36 22.54 -5.74
CA ASP A 8 -12.14 21.43 -5.18
C ASP A 8 -12.17 20.22 -6.12
N GLU A 9 -12.39 20.46 -7.41
CA GLU A 9 -12.27 19.42 -8.43
C GLU A 9 -10.84 18.88 -8.49
N ALA A 10 -9.82 19.74 -8.48
CA ALA A 10 -8.43 19.29 -8.50
C ALA A 10 -8.12 18.34 -7.32
N LEU A 11 -8.53 18.71 -6.10
CA LEU A 11 -8.36 17.88 -4.91
C LEU A 11 -9.10 16.54 -5.03
N TYR A 12 -10.33 16.55 -5.53
CA TYR A 12 -11.11 15.33 -5.77
C TYR A 12 -10.36 14.36 -6.69
N TYR A 13 -9.92 14.82 -7.86
CA TYR A 13 -9.23 13.95 -8.82
C TYR A 13 -7.81 13.57 -8.36
N MET A 14 -7.11 14.46 -7.66
CA MET A 14 -5.82 14.16 -7.05
C MET A 14 -5.93 13.09 -5.95
N GLY A 15 -7.02 13.11 -5.17
CA GLY A 15 -7.31 12.07 -4.18
C GLY A 15 -7.49 10.71 -4.84
N HIS A 16 -8.25 10.63 -5.94
CA HIS A 16 -8.41 9.40 -6.72
C HIS A 16 -7.09 8.93 -7.33
N LEU A 17 -6.32 9.86 -7.92
CA LEU A 17 -4.99 9.54 -8.45
C LEU A 17 -4.07 9.02 -7.35
N GLY A 18 -4.06 9.68 -6.19
CA GLY A 18 -3.27 9.28 -5.04
C GLY A 18 -3.65 7.89 -4.53
N HIS A 19 -4.95 7.58 -4.46
CA HIS A 19 -5.46 6.26 -4.10
C HIS A 19 -4.91 5.17 -5.03
N TYR A 20 -5.11 5.30 -6.34
CA TYR A 20 -4.64 4.29 -7.28
C TYR A 20 -3.11 4.17 -7.30
N VAL A 21 -2.36 5.28 -7.18
CA VAL A 21 -0.89 5.24 -7.11
C VAL A 21 -0.42 4.56 -5.83
N ALA A 22 -1.08 4.80 -4.69
CA ALA A 22 -0.75 4.14 -3.43
C ALA A 22 -1.03 2.63 -3.50
N ASP A 23 -2.16 2.22 -4.07
CA ASP A 23 -2.53 0.80 -4.23
C ASP A 23 -1.50 0.01 -5.04
N LEU A 24 -0.81 0.63 -6.01
CA LEU A 24 0.28 -0.05 -6.74
C LEU A 24 1.45 -0.46 -5.82
N HIS A 25 1.57 0.12 -4.63
CA HIS A 25 2.59 -0.25 -3.65
C HIS A 25 2.15 -1.40 -2.73
N MET A 26 0.87 -1.77 -2.75
CA MET A 26 0.35 -2.94 -2.05
C MET A 26 0.63 -4.18 -2.90
N PRO A 27 1.56 -5.08 -2.52
CA PRO A 27 1.99 -6.19 -3.37
C PRO A 27 0.86 -7.10 -3.87
N LEU A 28 -0.14 -7.34 -3.03
CA LEU A 28 -1.28 -8.20 -3.39
C LEU A 28 -2.26 -7.54 -4.36
N HIS A 29 -2.29 -6.21 -4.49
CA HIS A 29 -3.12 -5.53 -5.49
C HIS A 29 -2.60 -5.75 -6.93
N THR A 30 -1.37 -6.23 -7.07
CA THR A 30 -0.71 -6.46 -8.37
C THR A 30 -0.79 -7.90 -8.86
N CYS A 31 -1.42 -8.81 -8.11
CA CYS A 31 -1.45 -10.23 -8.45
C CYS A 31 -2.87 -10.83 -8.40
N ALA A 32 -3.09 -11.94 -9.11
CA ALA A 32 -4.37 -12.65 -9.05
C ALA A 32 -4.65 -13.27 -7.67
N ASN A 33 -3.61 -13.57 -6.89
CA ASN A 33 -3.71 -14.12 -5.54
C ASN A 33 -3.88 -13.02 -4.47
N TYR A 34 -4.72 -12.03 -4.76
CA TYR A 34 -4.81 -10.77 -4.02
C TYR A 34 -5.25 -10.92 -2.56
N ASN A 35 -5.90 -12.02 -2.18
CA ASN A 35 -6.26 -12.32 -0.79
C ASN A 35 -5.62 -13.62 -0.31
N GLY A 36 -4.64 -14.18 -1.02
CA GLY A 36 -4.06 -15.47 -0.68
C GLY A 36 -4.93 -16.68 -1.02
N GLN A 37 -6.07 -16.46 -1.69
CA GLN A 37 -7.11 -17.45 -1.97
C GLN A 37 -6.66 -18.62 -2.88
N LEU A 38 -5.56 -18.47 -3.62
CA LEU A 38 -5.00 -19.49 -4.48
C LEU A 38 -3.93 -20.35 -3.78
N THR A 39 -3.50 -19.96 -2.58
CA THR A 39 -2.43 -20.62 -1.82
C THR A 39 -2.82 -21.00 -0.38
N GLY A 40 -4.09 -20.80 -0.01
CA GLY A 40 -4.60 -21.10 1.34
C GLY A 40 -4.27 -20.02 2.38
N ASN A 41 -3.96 -18.82 1.91
CA ASN A 41 -3.62 -17.65 2.71
C ASN A 41 -4.80 -16.66 2.82
N ASP A 42 -6.04 -17.13 2.63
CA ASP A 42 -7.26 -16.32 2.68
C ASP A 42 -7.31 -15.38 3.89
N GLY A 43 -7.60 -14.10 3.64
CA GLY A 43 -7.66 -13.04 4.63
C GLY A 43 -6.35 -12.28 4.82
N VAL A 44 -5.23 -12.73 4.24
CA VAL A 44 -3.91 -12.09 4.42
C VAL A 44 -3.90 -10.62 3.98
N HIS A 45 -4.70 -10.24 2.99
CA HIS A 45 -4.77 -8.87 2.48
C HIS A 45 -5.11 -7.87 3.58
N PHE A 46 -6.28 -8.02 4.19
CA PHE A 46 -6.74 -7.17 5.29
C PHE A 46 -5.81 -7.27 6.52
N ARG A 47 -5.25 -8.46 6.78
CA ARG A 47 -4.33 -8.64 7.90
C ARG A 47 -3.04 -7.86 7.73
N TRP A 48 -2.50 -7.82 6.51
CA TRP A 48 -1.25 -7.13 6.22
C TRP A 48 -1.44 -5.62 6.07
N GLU A 49 -2.39 -5.16 5.24
CA GLU A 49 -2.50 -3.73 4.93
C GLU A 49 -3.21 -2.92 6.01
N SER A 50 -4.16 -3.52 6.74
CA SER A 50 -4.94 -2.80 7.75
C SER A 50 -4.50 -3.21 9.15
N ARG A 51 -4.72 -4.47 9.55
CA ARG A 51 -4.51 -4.87 10.95
C ARG A 51 -3.05 -4.72 11.39
N MET A 52 -2.10 -5.17 10.57
CA MET A 52 -0.68 -5.09 10.90
C MET A 52 -0.17 -3.64 10.87
N VAL A 53 -0.48 -2.88 9.82
CA VAL A 53 -0.03 -1.49 9.68
C VAL A 53 -0.63 -0.61 10.79
N ASP A 54 -1.95 -0.66 11.01
CA ASP A 54 -2.62 0.16 12.02
C ASP A 54 -2.11 -0.12 13.44
N GLU A 55 -1.84 -1.39 13.76
CA GLU A 55 -1.46 -1.79 15.12
C GLU A 55 0.04 -1.60 15.40
N LEU A 56 0.90 -1.81 14.40
CA LEU A 56 2.36 -1.88 14.59
C LEU A 56 3.12 -0.69 14.00
N ILE A 57 2.49 0.13 13.15
CA ILE A 57 3.11 1.30 12.52
C ILE A 57 2.25 2.55 12.82
N PRO A 58 2.14 2.97 14.10
CA PRO A 58 1.29 4.11 14.49
C PRO A 58 1.81 5.46 13.97
N LYS A 59 3.09 5.51 13.56
CA LYS A 59 3.71 6.69 12.95
C LYS A 59 4.68 6.23 11.88
N PHE A 60 4.67 6.93 10.76
CA PHE A 60 5.57 6.71 9.65
C PHE A 60 6.06 8.05 9.10
N GLU A 61 7.36 8.17 8.85
CA GLU A 61 7.96 9.35 8.23
C GLU A 61 8.65 8.90 6.93
N PRO A 62 8.09 9.23 5.76
CA PRO A 62 8.69 8.82 4.49
C PRO A 62 10.02 9.55 4.27
N VAL A 63 11.05 8.79 3.89
CA VAL A 63 12.34 9.33 3.47
C VAL A 63 12.48 9.18 1.96
N GLY A 64 12.55 10.29 1.25
CA GLY A 64 12.78 10.31 -0.19
C GLY A 64 12.57 11.70 -0.78
N GLN A 65 12.92 11.84 -2.05
CA GLN A 65 12.84 13.12 -2.76
C GLN A 65 11.67 13.11 -3.74
N VAL A 66 10.79 14.11 -3.61
CA VAL A 66 9.75 14.39 -4.60
C VAL A 66 10.40 14.82 -5.90
N ARG A 67 9.99 14.21 -7.03
CA ARG A 67 10.55 14.50 -8.36
C ARG A 67 9.46 14.74 -9.38
N LYS A 68 9.81 15.45 -10.46
CA LYS A 68 8.97 15.52 -11.65
C LYS A 68 8.97 14.15 -12.34
N ILE A 69 7.79 13.73 -12.78
CA ILE A 69 7.54 12.51 -13.55
C ILE A 69 7.26 12.94 -14.98
N ASP A 70 8.06 12.45 -15.92
CA ASP A 70 7.88 12.73 -17.34
C ASP A 70 6.89 11.77 -18.01
N ASN A 71 6.83 10.51 -17.54
CA ASN A 71 5.92 9.49 -18.05
C ASN A 71 5.16 8.79 -16.91
N PHE A 72 3.91 9.19 -16.69
CA PHE A 72 3.06 8.66 -15.64
C PHE A 72 2.69 7.19 -15.83
N ILE A 73 2.58 6.71 -17.07
CA ILE A 73 2.21 5.31 -17.33
C ILE A 73 3.40 4.41 -17.04
N GLU A 74 4.59 4.77 -17.53
CA GLU A 74 5.81 4.03 -17.24
C GLU A 74 6.12 4.02 -15.73
N SER A 75 5.99 5.15 -15.05
CA SER A 75 6.17 5.21 -13.59
C SER A 75 5.21 4.27 -12.86
N ALA A 76 3.95 4.17 -13.29
CA ALA A 76 2.97 3.25 -12.71
C ALA A 76 3.33 1.78 -13.00
N LEU A 77 3.73 1.46 -14.23
CA LEU A 77 4.09 0.08 -14.61
C LEU A 77 5.36 -0.41 -13.89
N ILE A 78 6.33 0.47 -13.66
CA ILE A 78 7.55 0.16 -12.89
C ILE A 78 7.17 -0.25 -11.46
N ILE A 79 6.41 0.58 -10.73
CA ILE A 79 6.04 0.23 -9.35
C ILE A 79 5.15 -1.00 -9.27
N THR A 80 4.23 -1.21 -10.23
CA THR A 80 3.42 -2.43 -10.32
C THR A 80 4.32 -3.67 -10.41
N LYS A 81 5.34 -3.64 -11.27
CA LYS A 81 6.29 -4.74 -11.42
C LYS A 81 7.11 -4.97 -10.14
N ASP A 82 7.56 -3.90 -9.50
CA ASP A 82 8.35 -3.97 -8.27
C ASP A 82 7.53 -4.54 -7.11
N SER A 83 6.27 -4.12 -6.96
CA SER A 83 5.32 -4.67 -5.99
C SER A 83 4.96 -6.13 -6.28
N PHE A 84 4.76 -6.48 -7.55
CA PHE A 84 4.53 -7.87 -7.93
C PHE A 84 5.71 -8.77 -7.56
N SER A 85 6.95 -8.28 -7.71
CA SER A 85 8.14 -9.09 -7.40
C SER A 85 8.21 -9.54 -5.93
N VAL A 86 7.60 -8.78 -5.00
CA VAL A 86 7.66 -9.05 -3.56
C VAL A 86 6.43 -9.77 -3.00
N TYR A 87 5.30 -9.83 -3.72
CA TYR A 87 4.09 -10.49 -3.23
C TYR A 87 4.30 -11.95 -2.76
N PRO A 88 5.15 -12.79 -3.40
CA PRO A 88 5.37 -14.16 -2.94
C PRO A 88 6.01 -14.24 -1.56
N ARG A 89 6.81 -13.22 -1.18
CA ARG A 89 7.40 -13.13 0.17
C ARG A 89 6.33 -12.87 1.21
N LEU A 90 5.37 -11.98 0.92
CA LEU A 90 4.25 -11.68 1.81
C LEU A 90 3.43 -12.95 2.12
N LEU A 91 3.11 -13.76 1.11
CA LEU A 91 2.38 -15.03 1.31
C LEU A 91 3.20 -16.07 2.11
N ARG A 92 4.52 -16.12 1.93
CA ARG A 92 5.39 -16.96 2.77
C ARG A 92 5.39 -16.48 4.22
N ALA A 93 5.48 -15.17 4.45
CA ALA A 93 5.44 -14.57 5.78
C ALA A 93 4.14 -14.89 6.52
N ASP A 94 2.99 -14.75 5.85
CA ASP A 94 1.69 -15.17 6.37
C ASP A 94 1.66 -16.67 6.70
N SER A 95 2.19 -17.52 5.82
CA SER A 95 2.27 -18.95 6.07
C SER A 95 3.12 -19.30 7.30
N ILE A 96 4.19 -18.54 7.57
CA ILE A 96 5.02 -18.67 8.78
C ILE A 96 4.22 -18.24 10.02
N ALA A 97 3.55 -17.10 9.95
CA ALA A 97 2.74 -16.57 11.05
C ALA A 97 1.59 -17.54 11.43
N ARG A 98 0.92 -18.12 10.42
CA ARG A 98 -0.17 -19.10 10.61
C ARG A 98 0.22 -20.37 11.36
N LYS A 99 1.50 -20.77 11.38
CA LYS A 99 1.96 -21.96 12.13
C LYS A 99 1.69 -21.89 13.64
N HIS A 100 1.45 -20.69 14.16
CA HIS A 100 1.16 -20.45 15.57
C HIS A 100 -0.33 -20.53 15.90
N LEU A 101 -1.17 -20.66 14.88
CA LEU A 101 -2.62 -20.71 15.01
C LEU A 101 -3.10 -22.15 14.85
N ASN A 102 -4.17 -22.50 15.56
CA ASN A 102 -4.89 -23.74 15.29
C ASN A 102 -5.76 -23.60 14.03
N SER A 103 -6.26 -24.72 13.52
CA SER A 103 -7.06 -24.74 12.28
C SER A 103 -8.30 -23.87 12.31
N GLU A 104 -8.92 -23.68 13.47
CA GLU A 104 -10.12 -22.86 13.62
C GLU A 104 -9.77 -21.37 13.58
N GLN A 105 -8.69 -20.97 14.26
CA GLN A 105 -8.15 -19.61 14.21
C GLN A 105 -7.71 -19.22 12.79
N VAL A 106 -7.09 -20.15 12.03
CA VAL A 106 -6.70 -19.90 10.64
C VAL A 106 -7.90 -19.58 9.75
N LYS A 107 -9.02 -20.30 9.89
CA LYS A 107 -10.24 -20.04 9.10
C LYS A 107 -10.84 -18.67 9.39
N GLN A 108 -10.77 -18.25 10.65
CA GLN A 108 -11.28 -16.96 11.09
C GLN A 108 -10.42 -15.78 10.63
N LEU A 109 -9.20 -15.99 10.10
CA LEU A 109 -8.41 -14.89 9.53
C LEU A 109 -9.11 -14.22 8.33
N ASN A 110 -9.98 -14.92 7.60
CA ASN A 110 -10.73 -14.40 6.45
C ASN A 110 -11.97 -13.60 6.88
N THR A 111 -11.77 -12.52 7.63
CA THR A 111 -12.80 -11.58 8.07
C THR A 111 -12.19 -10.19 8.27
N TYR A 112 -13.02 -9.16 8.27
CA TYR A 112 -12.62 -7.78 8.55
C TYR A 112 -12.61 -7.42 10.05
N ASN A 113 -12.88 -8.39 10.93
CA ASN A 113 -12.89 -8.18 12.38
C ASN A 113 -11.46 -8.22 12.96
N LYS A 114 -11.22 -7.42 14.02
CA LYS A 114 -10.09 -7.63 14.95
C LYS A 114 -10.33 -8.93 15.71
N LEU A 115 -9.35 -9.84 15.68
CA LEU A 115 -9.43 -11.13 16.36
C LEU A 115 -8.64 -11.08 17.66
N HIS A 116 -9.19 -11.62 18.75
CA HIS A 116 -8.57 -11.55 20.08
C HIS A 116 -7.23 -12.30 20.23
N TYR A 117 -6.83 -13.10 19.25
CA TYR A 117 -5.59 -13.88 19.23
C TYR A 117 -4.61 -13.45 18.12
N GLU A 118 -4.93 -12.41 17.34
CA GLU A 118 -4.11 -12.06 16.17
C GLU A 118 -2.80 -11.36 16.54
N ASP A 119 -2.61 -10.86 17.76
CA ASP A 119 -1.42 -10.11 18.18
C ASP A 119 -0.10 -10.81 17.85
N ARG A 120 0.03 -12.10 18.21
CA ARG A 120 1.25 -12.87 17.92
C ARG A 120 1.40 -13.13 16.42
N TYR A 121 0.29 -13.38 15.74
CA TYR A 121 0.27 -13.58 14.29
C TYR A 121 0.72 -12.30 13.55
N LEU A 122 0.21 -11.12 13.92
CA LEU A 122 0.58 -9.84 13.32
C LEU A 122 2.05 -9.50 13.56
N LYS A 123 2.57 -9.74 14.78
CA LYS A 123 3.98 -9.51 15.10
C LYS A 123 4.93 -10.38 14.28
N LEU A 124 4.55 -11.63 14.01
CA LEU A 124 5.34 -12.53 13.17
C LEU A 124 5.25 -12.13 11.69
N LEU A 125 4.05 -11.79 11.20
CA LEU A 125 3.87 -11.29 9.85
C LEU A 125 4.70 -10.01 9.62
N TYR A 126 4.70 -9.11 10.60
CA TYR A 126 5.52 -7.90 10.60
C TYR A 126 7.01 -8.21 10.60
N ALA A 127 7.50 -9.05 11.52
CA ALA A 127 8.92 -9.40 11.58
C ALA A 127 9.46 -9.98 10.25
N GLU A 128 8.63 -10.71 9.50
CA GLU A 128 8.99 -11.29 8.20
C GLU A 128 8.87 -10.30 7.02
N THR A 129 8.12 -9.18 7.20
CA THR A 129 7.81 -8.21 6.14
C THR A 129 8.13 -6.76 6.50
N GLU A 130 8.84 -6.51 7.59
CA GLU A 130 9.12 -5.16 8.13
C GLU A 130 9.79 -4.28 7.06
N ASP A 131 10.88 -4.75 6.47
CA ASP A 131 11.58 -4.04 5.40
C ASP A 131 10.67 -3.77 4.19
N VAL A 132 9.79 -4.73 3.84
CA VAL A 132 8.85 -4.59 2.72
C VAL A 132 7.81 -3.53 3.03
N VAL A 133 7.15 -3.57 4.18
CA VAL A 133 6.07 -2.62 4.50
C VAL A 133 6.60 -1.20 4.63
N HIS A 134 7.76 -0.99 5.26
CA HIS A 134 8.37 0.33 5.38
C HIS A 134 8.84 0.89 4.05
N ASP A 135 9.45 0.05 3.21
CA ASP A 135 9.84 0.43 1.85
C ASP A 135 8.61 0.79 0.99
N ARG A 136 7.55 -0.03 1.02
CA ARG A 136 6.31 0.23 0.26
C ARG A 136 5.60 1.50 0.72
N LEU A 137 5.45 1.73 2.02
CA LEU A 137 4.87 2.95 2.58
C LEU A 137 5.69 4.20 2.21
N GLY A 138 7.02 4.09 2.27
CA GLY A 138 7.94 5.18 1.93
C GLY A 138 7.84 5.57 0.47
N GLN A 139 7.94 4.58 -0.43
CA GLN A 139 7.82 4.81 -1.86
C GLN A 139 6.43 5.32 -2.24
N ALA A 140 5.36 4.82 -1.61
CA ALA A 140 3.99 5.26 -1.87
C ALA A 140 3.83 6.76 -1.61
N ALA A 141 4.25 7.22 -0.43
CA ALA A 141 4.16 8.63 -0.06
C ALA A 141 4.94 9.53 -1.04
N VAL A 142 6.18 9.14 -1.37
CA VAL A 142 7.04 9.90 -2.29
C VAL A 142 6.46 9.92 -3.71
N LEU A 143 5.92 8.80 -4.19
CA LEU A 143 5.39 8.71 -5.55
C LEU A 143 4.09 9.48 -5.68
N VAL A 144 3.16 9.36 -4.73
CA VAL A 144 1.93 10.17 -4.71
C VAL A 144 2.27 11.66 -4.75
N ALA A 145 3.20 12.11 -3.90
CA ALA A 145 3.66 13.49 -3.89
C ALA A 145 4.31 13.90 -5.23
N SER A 146 5.07 13.00 -5.86
CA SER A 146 5.70 13.22 -7.18
C SER A 146 4.67 13.33 -8.31
N TYR A 147 3.61 12.53 -8.30
CA TYR A 147 2.49 12.66 -9.24
C TYR A 147 1.79 14.01 -9.08
N TRP A 148 1.44 14.36 -7.83
CA TRP A 148 0.79 15.63 -7.52
C TRP A 148 1.65 16.83 -7.93
N TYR A 149 2.93 16.81 -7.59
CA TYR A 149 3.91 17.83 -7.97
C TYR A 149 4.02 17.98 -9.50
N SER A 150 4.05 16.86 -10.23
CA SER A 150 4.13 16.87 -11.68
C SER A 150 2.86 17.42 -12.32
N CYS A 151 1.69 17.09 -11.78
CA CYS A 151 0.41 17.67 -12.22
C CYS A 151 0.35 19.18 -11.95
N TRP A 152 0.86 19.64 -10.81
CA TRP A 152 0.95 21.06 -10.46
C TRP A 152 1.90 21.82 -11.40
N LEU A 153 3.07 21.27 -11.69
CA LEU A 153 3.99 21.84 -12.69
C LEU A 153 3.33 21.92 -14.08
N ALA A 154 2.66 20.85 -14.51
CA ALA A 154 1.95 20.81 -15.79
C ALA A 154 0.79 21.82 -15.86
N ALA A 155 0.22 22.20 -14.72
CA ALA A 155 -0.80 23.24 -14.62
C ALA A 155 -0.24 24.67 -14.69
N GLY A 156 1.08 24.84 -14.78
CA GLY A 156 1.74 26.15 -14.78
C GLY A 156 2.10 26.65 -13.38
N ALA A 157 2.24 25.74 -12.40
CA ALA A 157 2.61 26.06 -11.03
C ALA A 157 1.74 27.15 -10.36
N PRO A 158 0.40 27.09 -10.45
CA PRO A 158 -0.47 28.12 -9.86
C PRO A 158 -0.36 28.14 -8.33
N ASP A 159 -0.50 29.32 -7.73
CA ASP A 159 -0.55 29.47 -6.27
C ASP A 159 -1.73 28.68 -5.69
N PRO A 160 -1.51 27.81 -4.69
CA PRO A 160 -2.59 27.08 -4.04
C PRO A 160 -3.54 28.04 -3.31
N PRO A 161 -4.79 27.62 -3.04
CA PRO A 161 -5.74 28.41 -2.26
C PRO A 161 -5.17 28.69 -0.85
N LYS A 162 -5.54 29.84 -0.28
CA LYS A 162 -5.15 30.27 1.07
C LYS A 162 -5.90 29.52 2.15
#